data_AF-A0A3N5IT04-F1
#
_entry.id   AF-A0A3N5IT04-F1
#
_cell.length_a   1.000
_cell.length_b   1.000
_cell.length_c   1.000
_cell.angle_alpha   90.00
_cell.angle_beta   90.00
_cell.angle_gamma   90.00
#
_symmetry.space_group_name_H-M   'P 1'
#
loop_
_entity.id
_entity.type
_entity.pdbx_description
1 polymer ?
#
loop_
_entity_poly.entity_id
_entity_poly.type
_entity_poly.pdbx_seq_one_letter_code
_entity_poly.pdbx_strand_id
1 'polypeptide(L)'
;MTRRIDITTSRTAEMTCVSRASSALEKNPFYRSGDDLAPLLVPAALKHLLRLALFRRFFTQVMAPRGIYEYVIVRTRYIDAAFLDANESIICGR
;
A
#
# COMPACT_ATOMS: atom_id res chain seq x y z
N MET A 1 -28.72 -1.86 15.76
CA MET A 1 -28.09 -1.95 14.42
C MET A 1 -26.60 -2.15 14.62
N THR A 2 -26.17 -3.38 14.87
CA THR A 2 -24.80 -3.71 15.27
C THR A 2 -23.93 -3.74 14.02
N ARG A 3 -23.24 -2.63 13.73
CA ARG A 3 -22.35 -2.54 12.56
C ARG A 3 -21.09 -3.35 12.84
N ARG A 4 -21.01 -4.51 12.17
CA ARG A 4 -19.87 -5.43 12.11
C ARG A 4 -18.56 -4.67 11.88
N ILE A 5 -17.79 -4.48 12.94
CA ILE A 5 -16.35 -4.70 12.81
C ILE A 5 -16.26 -6.22 12.92
N ASP A 6 -16.36 -6.92 11.78
CA ASP A 6 -15.95 -8.33 11.75
C ASP A 6 -14.52 -8.33 12.27
N ILE A 7 -14.26 -9.14 13.28
CA ILE A 7 -13.04 -9.16 14.10
C ILE A 7 -11.78 -9.47 13.24
N THR A 8 -11.97 -9.73 11.95
CA THR A 8 -11.01 -10.27 11.00
C THR A 8 -10.97 -9.41 9.73
N THR A 9 -9.77 -8.95 9.38
CA THR A 9 -9.49 -8.28 8.11
C THR A 9 -9.64 -9.25 6.93
N SER A 10 -10.07 -8.75 5.77
CA SER A 10 -10.13 -9.59 4.57
C SER A 10 -8.70 -9.89 4.07
N ARG A 11 -8.49 -11.10 3.55
CA ARG A 11 -7.18 -11.50 2.97
C ARG A 11 -6.75 -10.61 1.82
N THR A 12 -7.71 -10.05 1.07
CA THR A 12 -7.44 -9.09 -0.01
C THR A 12 -6.98 -7.74 0.53
N ALA A 13 -7.55 -7.26 1.64
CA ALA A 13 -7.10 -6.05 2.31
C ALA A 13 -5.69 -6.22 2.88
N GLU A 14 -5.40 -7.37 3.50
CA GLU A 14 -4.06 -7.70 4.00
C GLU A 14 -3.02 -7.74 2.87
N MET A 15 -3.30 -8.45 1.77
CA MET A 15 -2.41 -8.50 0.61
C MET A 15 -2.14 -7.10 0.04
N THR A 16 -3.17 -6.26 -0.04
CA THR A 16 -3.04 -4.88 -0.53
C THR A 16 -2.18 -4.04 0.41
N CYS A 17 -2.41 -4.17 1.73
CA CYS A 17 -1.64 -3.46 2.76
C CYS A 17 -0.16 -3.85 2.72
N VAL A 18 0.15 -5.15 2.59
CA VAL A 18 1.53 -5.65 2.46
C VAL A 18 2.20 -5.15 1.17
N SER A 19 1.46 -5.09 0.07
CA SER A 19 1.97 -4.56 -1.20
C SER A 19 2.29 -3.07 -1.11
N ARG A 20 1.42 -2.28 -0.45
CA ARG A 20 1.64 -0.85 -0.17
C ARG A 20 2.81 -0.63 0.78
N ALA A 21 2.89 -1.40 1.86
CA ALA A 21 4.00 -1.35 2.80
C ALA A 21 5.34 -1.72 2.14
N SER A 22 5.30 -2.67 1.20
CA SER A 22 6.45 -3.01 0.38
C SER A 22 6.84 -1.82 -0.48
N SER A 23 5.92 -1.20 -1.22
CA SER A 23 6.19 -0.02 -2.05
C SER A 23 6.73 1.18 -1.26
N ALA A 24 6.24 1.44 -0.05
CA ALA A 24 6.72 2.54 0.79
C ALA A 24 8.21 2.42 1.17
N LEU A 25 8.70 1.18 1.30
CA LEU A 25 10.09 0.87 1.61
C LEU A 25 11.01 0.79 0.36
N GLU A 26 10.51 1.16 -0.83
CA GLU A 26 11.25 1.04 -2.09
C GLU A 26 12.34 2.10 -2.24
N LYS A 27 13.51 1.65 -2.70
CA LYS A 27 14.62 2.55 -3.02
C LYS A 27 14.42 3.23 -4.36
N ASN A 28 13.76 2.54 -5.30
CA ASN A 28 13.47 3.08 -6.62
C ASN A 28 12.29 4.08 -6.52
N PRO A 29 12.50 5.37 -6.87
CA PRO A 29 11.45 6.39 -6.79
C PRO A 29 10.24 6.09 -7.69
N PHE A 30 10.40 5.33 -8.77
CA PHE A 30 9.29 4.98 -9.67
C PHE A 30 8.28 4.01 -9.02
N TYR A 31 8.75 3.20 -8.06
CA TYR A 31 7.96 2.18 -7.38
C TYR A 31 7.73 2.52 -5.89
N ARG A 32 8.13 3.71 -5.46
CA ARG A 32 7.97 4.17 -4.08
C ARG A 32 6.62 4.87 -3.93
N SER A 33 5.72 4.29 -3.15
CA SER A 33 4.52 4.98 -2.68
C SER A 33 4.87 5.83 -1.46
N GLY A 34 4.17 6.94 -1.26
CA GLY A 34 4.33 7.81 -0.07
C GLY A 34 3.61 7.29 1.17
N ASP A 35 3.28 5.99 1.22
CA ASP A 35 2.45 5.40 2.27
C ASP A 35 3.26 4.99 3.50
N ASP A 36 3.64 5.97 4.33
CA ASP A 36 4.37 5.69 5.58
C ASP A 36 3.50 4.99 6.65
N LEU A 37 2.17 4.99 6.46
CA LEU A 37 1.21 4.35 7.36
C LEU A 37 1.09 2.84 7.14
N ALA A 38 1.24 2.34 5.90
CA ALA A 38 1.07 0.92 5.61
C ALA A 38 2.10 0.02 6.36
N PRO A 39 3.40 0.37 6.44
CA PRO A 39 4.37 -0.38 7.24
C PRO A 39 4.09 -0.41 8.75
N LEU A 40 3.24 0.49 9.27
CA LEU A 40 2.84 0.55 10.67
C LEU A 40 1.65 -0.38 10.96
N LEU A 41 0.76 -0.57 9.98
CA LEU A 41 -0.43 -1.44 10.10
C LEU A 41 -0.11 -2.93 9.98
N VAL A 42 0.99 -3.26 9.31
CA VAL A 42 1.40 -4.65 9.07
C VAL A 42 1.92 -5.27 10.39
N PRO A 43 1.53 -6.52 10.72
CA PRO A 43 1.99 -7.19 11.94
C PRO A 43 3.53 -7.26 12.03
N ALA A 44 4.05 -7.19 13.26
CA ALA A 44 5.49 -7.03 13.53
C ALA A 44 6.37 -8.10 12.85
N ALA A 45 5.88 -9.34 12.74
CA ALA A 45 6.55 -10.42 12.02
C ALA A 45 6.79 -10.09 10.54
N LEU A 46 5.76 -9.59 9.84
CA LEU A 46 5.90 -9.15 8.45
C LEU A 46 6.76 -7.88 8.37
N LYS A 47 6.71 -6.97 9.35
CA LYS A 47 7.56 -5.77 9.36
C LYS A 47 9.05 -6.11 9.31
N HIS A 48 9.48 -7.16 10.00
CA HIS A 48 10.86 -7.66 9.94
C HIS A 48 11.16 -8.33 8.60
N LEU A 49 10.19 -9.07 8.06
CA LEU A 49 10.28 -9.72 6.75
C LEU A 49 10.41 -8.69 5.61
N LEU A 50 9.65 -7.60 5.63
CA LEU A 50 9.70 -6.52 4.64
C LEU A 50 11.02 -5.73 4.66
N ARG A 51 11.72 -5.69 5.82
CA ARG A 51 13.06 -5.07 5.93
C ARG A 51 14.14 -5.88 5.21
N LEU A 52 13.93 -7.18 4.98
CA LEU A 52 14.84 -8.01 4.22
C LEU A 52 14.64 -7.75 2.72
N ALA A 53 15.61 -7.06 2.10
CA ALA A 53 15.59 -6.72 0.67
C ALA A 53 15.38 -7.95 -0.26
N LEU A 54 15.83 -9.13 0.19
CA LEU A 54 15.62 -10.40 -0.51
C LEU A 54 14.15 -10.82 -0.54
N PHE A 55 13.44 -10.68 0.57
CA PHE A 55 12.02 -11.00 0.65
C PHE A 55 11.18 -10.00 -0.15
N ARG A 56 11.61 -8.73 -0.16
CA ARG A 56 10.99 -7.66 -0.96
C ARG A 56 11.06 -7.95 -2.46
N ARG A 57 12.23 -8.36 -2.96
CA ARG A 57 12.40 -8.88 -4.34
C ARG A 57 11.53 -10.10 -4.60
N PHE A 58 11.52 -11.07 -3.68
CA PHE A 58 10.73 -12.30 -3.83
C PHE A 58 9.22 -12.02 -3.89
N PHE A 59 8.72 -11.08 -3.08
CA PHE A 59 7.31 -10.71 -3.08
C PHE A 59 6.91 -10.02 -4.39
N THR A 60 7.75 -9.11 -4.88
CA THR A 60 7.52 -8.42 -6.15
C THR A 60 7.68 -9.31 -7.39
N GLN A 61 8.48 -10.38 -7.32
CA GLN A 61 8.80 -11.22 -8.48
C GLN A 61 8.09 -12.58 -8.51
N VAL A 62 7.77 -13.17 -7.34
CA VAL A 62 7.31 -14.57 -7.23
C VAL A 62 5.87 -14.68 -6.74
N MET A 63 5.43 -13.80 -5.84
CA MET A 63 4.08 -13.86 -5.26
C MET A 63 3.03 -13.10 -6.07
N ALA A 64 3.43 -12.05 -6.80
CA ALA A 64 2.54 -11.28 -7.64
C ALA A 64 2.74 -11.65 -9.13
N PRO A 65 1.66 -11.99 -9.87
CA PRO A 65 1.67 -11.95 -11.33
C PRO A 65 2.31 -10.65 -11.84
N ARG A 66 3.18 -10.76 -12.85
CA ARG A 66 3.85 -9.60 -13.47
C ARG A 66 2.81 -8.50 -13.76
N GLY A 67 2.99 -7.31 -13.18
CA GLY A 67 2.10 -6.16 -13.38
C GLY A 67 1.12 -5.87 -12.24
N ILE A 68 0.83 -6.81 -11.33
CA ILE A 68 -0.09 -6.55 -10.21
C ILE A 68 0.52 -5.58 -9.20
N TYR A 69 1.82 -5.70 -8.95
CA TYR A 69 2.52 -4.79 -8.03
C TYR A 69 2.48 -3.36 -8.56
N GLU A 70 2.76 -3.19 -9.85
CA GLU A 70 2.68 -1.91 -10.55
C GLU A 70 1.26 -1.35 -10.57
N TYR A 71 0.26 -2.20 -10.82
CA TYR A 71 -1.15 -1.81 -10.77
C TYR A 71 -1.54 -1.28 -9.38
N VAL A 72 -1.14 -1.96 -8.30
CA VAL A 72 -1.45 -1.52 -6.93
C VAL A 72 -0.83 -0.16 -6.63
N ILE A 73 0.42 0.07 -7.05
CA ILE A 73 1.11 1.35 -6.86
C ILE A 73 0.45 2.48 -7.64
N VAL A 74 0.13 2.24 -8.91
CA VAL A 74 -0.54 3.25 -9.75
C VAL A 74 -1.93 3.56 -9.21
N ARG A 75 -2.68 2.54 -8.78
CA ARG A 75 -4.01 2.69 -8.16
C ARG A 75 -3.94 3.56 -6.91
N THR A 76 -2.97 3.34 -6.02
CA THR A 76 -2.85 4.17 -4.82
C THR A 76 -2.50 5.61 -5.17
N ARG A 77 -1.53 5.83 -6.08
CA ARG A 77 -1.14 7.18 -6.51
C ARG A 77 -2.28 7.95 -7.17
N TYR A 78 -3.09 7.28 -7.99
CA TYR A 78 -4.24 7.90 -8.65
C TYR A 78 -5.28 8.37 -7.63
N ILE A 79 -5.60 7.52 -6.65
CA ILE A 79 -6.57 7.86 -5.61
C ILE A 79 -6.02 8.98 -4.72
N ASP A 80 -4.76 8.90 -4.30
CA ASP A 80 -4.12 9.93 -3.48
C ASP A 80 -4.10 11.29 -4.20
N ALA A 81 -3.78 11.30 -5.50
CA ALA A 81 -3.84 12.50 -6.33
C ALA A 81 -5.26 13.08 -6.40
N ALA A 82 -6.28 12.24 -6.63
CA ALA A 82 -7.66 12.69 -6.66
C ALA A 82 -8.11 13.31 -5.32
N PHE A 83 -7.65 12.78 -4.18
CA PHE A 83 -7.92 13.36 -2.87
C PHE A 83 -7.17 14.67 -2.63
N LEU A 84 -5.93 14.79 -3.10
CA LEU A 84 -5.17 16.04 -3.03
C LEU A 84 -5.82 17.14 -3.87
N ASP A 85 -6.20 16.82 -5.11
CA ASP A 85 -6.90 17.74 -6.02
C ASP A 85 -8.25 18.16 -5.44
N ALA A 86 -9.01 17.23 -4.84
CA ALA A 86 -10.25 17.55 -4.16
C ALA A 86 -10.04 18.47 -2.95
N ASN A 87 -9.01 18.22 -2.13
CA ASN A 87 -8.64 19.09 -1.02
C ASN A 87 -8.20 20.49 -1.49
N GLU A 88 -7.41 20.57 -2.55
CA GLU A 88 -7.00 21.86 -3.13
C GLU A 88 -8.20 22.64 -3.67
N SER A 89 -9.15 21.96 -4.31
CA SER A 89 -10.41 22.57 -4.77
C SER A 89 -11.26 23.10 -3.61
N ILE A 90 -11.34 22.37 -2.50
CA ILE A 90 -12.06 22.78 -1.29
C ILE A 90 -11.39 23.98 -0.61
N ILE A 91 -10.05 23.99 -0.52
CA ILE A 91 -9.29 25.07 0.12
C ILE A 91 -9.27 26.34 -0.75
N CYS A 92 -9.22 26.20 -2.07
CA CYS A 92 -9.24 27.32 -3.02
C CYS A 92 -10.66 27.87 -3.27
N GLY A 93 -11.70 27.23 -2.70
CA GLY A 93 -13.07 27.75 -2.72
C GLY A 93 -13.66 27.89 -4.12
N ARG A 94 -13.55 26.84 -4.94
CA ARG A 94 -14.25 26.75 -6.23
C ARG A 94 -15.48 25.85 -6.13
#